data_AF-A0A0D5M6U7-F1
#
_entry.id   AF-A0A0D5M6U7-F1
#
_cell.length_a   1.000
_cell.length_b   1.000
_cell.length_c   1.000
_cell.angle_alpha   90.00
_cell.angle_beta   90.00
_cell.angle_gamma   90.00
#
_symmetry.space_group_name_H-M   'P 1'
#
loop_
_entity.id
_entity.type
_entity.pdbx_description
1 polymer ?
#
loop_
_entity_poly.entity_id
_entity_poly.type
_entity_poly.pdbx_seq_one_letter_code
_entity_poly.pdbx_strand_id
1 'polypeptide(L)'
;MIRQPVAWLAERYEWLTDPMDAIDASQAVDPEKEAHVALLIALHHVYDAKVFTSKDVMKTYKSYERDRDIDLDYGADPRGGHACRDLGECLEDLAPGKISSRTIERILSFREGRIVGGRRLKPLPHTREKRWEVVLAE
;
A
#
# COMPACT_ATOMS: atom_id res chain seq x y z
N MET A 1 -29.56 -18.63 9.65
CA MET A 1 -30.41 -18.34 10.83
C MET A 1 -29.65 -18.74 12.09
N ILE A 2 -28.69 -17.93 12.54
CA ILE A 2 -27.97 -18.11 13.82
C ILE A 2 -27.59 -16.70 14.29
N ARG A 3 -28.42 -16.04 15.11
CA ARG A 3 -28.17 -14.65 15.58
C ARG A 3 -28.73 -14.30 16.96
N GLN A 4 -29.09 -15.25 17.82
CA GLN A 4 -29.96 -14.91 18.96
C GLN A 4 -29.47 -15.19 20.39
N PRO A 5 -28.48 -16.06 20.68
CA PRO A 5 -28.03 -16.20 22.07
C PRO A 5 -27.04 -15.10 22.51
N VAL A 6 -26.11 -14.72 21.63
CA VAL A 6 -24.98 -13.83 21.97
C VAL A 6 -25.41 -12.36 22.04
N ALA A 7 -26.24 -11.91 21.09
CA ALA A 7 -26.75 -10.54 21.07
C ALA A 7 -27.61 -10.19 22.30
N TRP A 8 -28.38 -11.15 22.80
CA TRP A 8 -29.19 -10.97 24.02
C TRP A 8 -28.34 -10.84 25.30
N LEU A 9 -27.18 -11.49 25.32
CA LEU A 9 -26.25 -11.45 26.43
C LEU A 9 -25.42 -10.16 26.44
N ALA A 10 -25.07 -9.64 25.27
CA ALA A 10 -24.43 -8.33 25.10
C ALA A 10 -25.32 -7.18 25.59
N GLU A 11 -26.62 -7.28 25.38
CA GLU A 11 -27.61 -6.29 25.86
C GLU A 11 -27.75 -6.27 27.39
N ARG A 12 -27.38 -7.37 28.07
CA ARG A 12 -27.52 -7.56 29.52
C ARG A 12 -26.26 -7.22 30.32
N TYR A 13 -25.09 -7.25 29.66
CA TYR A 13 -23.78 -7.06 30.30
C TYR A 13 -22.91 -6.15 29.44
N GLU A 14 -22.67 -4.93 29.93
CA GLU A 14 -21.94 -3.86 29.21
C GLU A 14 -20.49 -4.24 28.83
N TRP A 15 -19.89 -5.23 29.50
CA TRP A 15 -18.55 -5.74 29.22
C TRP A 15 -18.52 -6.86 28.16
N LEU A 16 -19.68 -7.31 27.69
CA LEU A 16 -19.81 -8.36 26.69
C LEU A 16 -20.02 -7.72 25.31
N THR A 17 -18.99 -7.02 24.82
CA THR A 17 -18.97 -6.45 23.47
C THR A 17 -19.30 -7.53 22.44
N ASP A 18 -20.19 -7.23 21.49
CA ASP A 18 -20.48 -8.14 20.38
C ASP A 18 -19.13 -8.46 19.70
N PRO A 19 -18.71 -9.73 19.58
CA PRO A 19 -17.49 -10.07 18.86
C PRO A 19 -17.47 -9.50 17.44
N MET A 20 -18.63 -9.24 16.81
CA MET A 20 -18.70 -8.53 15.54
C MET A 20 -18.27 -7.06 15.66
N ASP A 21 -18.71 -6.33 16.69
CA ASP A 21 -18.29 -4.95 16.93
C ASP A 21 -16.80 -4.86 17.27
N ALA A 22 -16.28 -5.85 18.01
CA ALA A 22 -14.86 -5.94 18.30
C ALA A 22 -14.03 -6.23 17.03
N ILE A 23 -14.54 -7.08 16.14
CA ILE A 23 -13.91 -7.36 14.85
C ILE A 23 -13.98 -6.12 13.95
N ASP A 24 -15.11 -5.44 13.87
CA ASP A 24 -15.30 -4.24 13.05
C ASP A 24 -14.42 -3.09 13.55
N ALA A 25 -14.33 -2.88 14.87
CA ALA A 25 -13.41 -1.90 15.47
C ALA A 25 -11.93 -2.25 15.24
N SER A 26 -11.59 -3.54 15.26
CA SER A 26 -10.22 -4.01 15.00
C SER A 26 -9.86 -3.96 13.51
N GLN A 27 -10.83 -4.14 12.61
CA GLN A 27 -10.65 -4.05 11.16
C GLN A 27 -10.71 -2.61 10.63
N ALA A 28 -11.34 -1.70 11.37
CA ALA A 28 -11.42 -0.29 11.02
C ALA A 28 -10.07 0.43 11.03
N VAL A 29 -9.04 -0.16 11.68
CA VAL A 29 -7.69 0.41 11.81
C VAL A 29 -6.65 -0.69 11.62
N ASP A 30 -6.62 -1.31 10.45
CA ASP A 30 -5.56 -2.25 10.08
C ASP A 30 -4.42 -1.46 9.40
N PRO A 31 -3.33 -1.14 10.12
CA PRO A 31 -2.24 -0.32 9.59
C PRO A 31 -1.54 -0.98 8.40
N GLU A 32 -1.56 -2.32 8.29
CA GLU A 32 -0.97 -3.02 7.16
C GLU A 32 -1.80 -2.80 5.88
N LYS A 33 -3.14 -2.79 6.01
CA LYS A 33 -4.04 -2.48 4.90
C LYS A 33 -3.90 -1.04 4.46
N GLU A 34 -3.87 -0.08 5.38
CA GLU A 34 -3.70 1.34 5.06
C GLU A 34 -2.37 1.61 4.34
N ALA A 35 -1.27 1.06 4.85
CA ALA A 35 0.03 1.17 4.19
C ALA A 35 0.04 0.53 2.79
N HIS A 36 -0.72 -0.56 2.60
CA HIS A 36 -0.89 -1.16 1.28
C HIS A 36 -1.74 -0.29 0.34
N VAL A 37 -2.84 0.31 0.82
CA VAL A 37 -3.62 1.29 0.03
C VAL A 37 -2.70 2.42 -0.44
N ALA A 38 -1.97 3.04 0.49
CA ALA A 38 -1.09 4.17 0.22
C ALA A 38 -0.02 3.82 -0.81
N LEU A 39 0.63 2.66 -0.67
CA LEU A 39 1.62 2.18 -1.63
C LEU A 39 1.02 1.99 -3.04
N LEU A 40 -0.16 1.38 -3.17
CA LEU A 40 -0.80 1.16 -4.47
C LEU A 40 -1.24 2.47 -5.12
N ILE A 41 -1.71 3.44 -4.33
CA ILE A 41 -2.06 4.78 -4.80
C ILE A 41 -0.80 5.48 -5.32
N ALA A 42 0.29 5.49 -4.56
CA ALA A 42 1.54 6.11 -4.97
C ALA A 42 2.13 5.46 -6.24
N LEU A 43 2.14 4.12 -6.30
CA LEU A 43 2.57 3.39 -7.51
C LEU A 43 1.70 3.72 -8.72
N HIS A 44 0.39 3.83 -8.54
CA HIS A 44 -0.52 4.22 -9.60
C HIS A 44 -0.32 5.68 -10.03
N HIS A 45 -0.02 6.62 -9.13
CA HIS A 45 0.28 7.99 -9.53
C HIS A 45 1.60 8.12 -10.29
N VAL A 46 2.61 7.30 -9.96
CA VAL A 46 3.91 7.33 -10.64
C VAL A 46 3.89 6.60 -11.99
N TYR A 47 3.28 5.41 -12.04
CA TYR A 47 3.35 4.53 -13.21
C TYR A 47 2.03 4.42 -13.98
N ASP A 48 0.91 4.86 -13.39
CA ASP A 48 -0.44 4.75 -13.96
C ASP A 48 -0.76 3.29 -14.35
N ALA A 49 -1.02 3.02 -15.63
CA ALA A 49 -1.21 1.69 -16.19
C ALA A 49 0.06 1.09 -16.82
N LYS A 50 1.23 1.69 -16.60
CA LYS A 50 2.50 1.20 -17.16
C LYS A 50 3.04 0.04 -16.36
N VAL A 51 3.66 -0.89 -17.08
CA VAL A 51 4.43 -1.98 -16.49
C VAL A 51 5.73 -1.43 -15.89
N PHE A 52 6.06 -1.85 -14.67
CA PHE A 52 7.30 -1.48 -14.00
C PHE A 52 8.00 -2.68 -13.35
N THR A 53 9.29 -2.52 -13.10
CA THR A 53 10.14 -3.47 -12.38
C THR A 53 10.56 -2.91 -11.01
N SER A 54 11.12 -3.78 -10.16
CA SER A 54 11.71 -3.35 -8.88
C SER A 54 12.91 -2.41 -9.07
N LYS A 55 13.57 -2.45 -10.23
CA LYS A 55 14.66 -1.53 -10.58
C LYS A 55 14.13 -0.14 -10.92
N ASP A 56 12.99 -0.05 -11.60
CA ASP A 56 12.36 1.23 -11.92
C ASP A 56 11.93 1.94 -10.64
N VAL A 57 11.28 1.20 -9.73
CA VAL A 57 10.88 1.71 -8.41
C VAL A 57 12.10 2.15 -7.60
N MET A 58 13.18 1.37 -7.63
CA MET A 58 14.45 1.75 -6.98
C MET A 58 15.05 3.04 -7.58
N LYS A 59 14.91 3.25 -8.89
CA LYS A 59 15.38 4.47 -9.55
C LYS A 59 14.58 5.68 -9.06
N THR A 60 13.26 5.55 -8.98
CA THR A 60 12.39 6.59 -8.42
C THR A 60 12.74 6.88 -6.97
N TYR A 61 12.96 5.83 -6.16
CA TYR A 61 13.38 5.98 -4.76
C TYR A 61 14.71 6.75 -4.64
N LYS A 62 15.70 6.48 -5.50
CA LYS A 62 16.97 7.23 -5.49
C LYS A 62 16.81 8.69 -5.90
N SER A 63 15.89 8.98 -6.82
CA SER A 63 15.54 10.36 -7.16
C SER A 63 14.91 11.07 -5.96
N TYR A 64 14.01 10.39 -5.25
CA TYR A 64 13.47 10.88 -3.99
C TYR A 64 14.57 11.11 -2.94
N GLU A 65 15.45 10.14 -2.66
CA GLU A 65 16.54 10.31 -1.67
C GLU A 65 17.42 11.53 -1.97
N ARG A 66 17.73 11.78 -3.25
CA ARG A 66 18.53 12.92 -3.67
C ARG A 66 17.79 14.25 -3.46
N ASP A 67 16.49 14.25 -3.72
CA ASP A 67 15.67 15.45 -3.75
C ASP A 67 14.95 15.69 -2.40
N ARG A 68 15.04 14.74 -1.44
CA ARG A 68 14.38 14.77 -0.12
C ARG A 68 14.77 15.97 0.74
N ASP A 69 16.05 16.34 0.67
CA ASP A 69 16.61 17.45 1.45
C ASP A 69 16.51 18.79 0.70
N ILE A 70 15.97 18.79 -0.54
CA ILE A 70 15.73 19.99 -1.31
C ILE A 70 14.31 20.44 -1.02
N ASP A 71 14.19 21.56 -0.30
CA ASP A 71 12.91 22.21 -0.01
C ASP A 71 12.36 22.85 -1.30
N LEU A 72 11.77 22.02 -2.17
CA LEU A 72 11.19 22.43 -3.45
C LEU A 72 9.83 23.11 -3.22
N ASP A 73 9.87 24.33 -2.65
CA ASP A 73 8.72 25.24 -2.53
C ASP A 73 8.41 25.99 -3.85
N TYR A 74 9.18 25.77 -4.93
CA TYR A 74 9.05 26.57 -6.16
C TYR A 74 9.01 25.72 -7.43
N GLY A 75 7.80 25.49 -7.93
CA GLY A 75 7.54 25.35 -9.38
C GLY A 75 7.73 23.99 -10.03
N ALA A 76 7.96 22.91 -9.28
CA ALA A 76 7.88 21.56 -9.83
C ALA A 76 6.41 21.17 -10.07
N ASP A 77 6.13 20.40 -11.14
CA ASP A 77 4.79 19.89 -11.44
C ASP A 77 4.18 19.26 -10.17
N PRO A 78 3.11 19.86 -9.61
CA PRO A 78 2.56 19.45 -8.31
C PRO A 78 1.92 18.06 -8.34
N ARG A 79 1.85 17.39 -9.49
CA ARG A 79 1.35 16.01 -9.58
C ARG A 79 2.47 14.98 -9.63
N GLY A 80 3.53 15.24 -10.41
CA GLY A 80 4.63 14.29 -10.61
C GLY A 80 5.63 14.22 -9.45
N GLY A 81 5.96 15.38 -8.85
CA GLY A 81 6.91 15.47 -7.75
C GLY A 81 6.38 14.85 -6.46
N HIS A 82 5.10 15.11 -6.14
CA HIS A 82 4.45 14.59 -4.94
C HIS A 82 4.29 13.06 -5.00
N ALA A 83 3.88 12.50 -6.15
CA ALA A 83 3.71 11.05 -6.29
C ALA A 83 5.02 10.26 -6.05
N CYS A 84 6.16 10.79 -6.50
CA CYS A 84 7.46 10.16 -6.27
C CYS A 84 7.88 10.25 -4.79
N ARG A 85 7.54 11.36 -4.13
CA ARG A 85 7.77 11.57 -2.70
C ARG A 85 6.93 10.61 -1.86
N ASP A 86 5.64 10.54 -2.13
CA ASP A 86 4.69 9.65 -1.45
C ASP A 86 5.12 8.19 -1.58
N LEU A 87 5.59 7.78 -2.77
CA LEU A 87 6.13 6.44 -3.00
C LEU A 87 7.39 6.19 -2.16
N GLY A 88 8.27 7.19 -2.04
CA GLY A 88 9.48 7.13 -1.23
C GLY A 88 9.19 6.94 0.24
N GLU A 89 8.30 7.78 0.79
CA GLU A 89 7.86 7.74 2.19
C GLU A 89 7.18 6.39 2.51
N CYS A 90 6.27 5.92 1.65
CA CYS A 90 5.64 4.60 1.81
C CYS A 90 6.65 3.45 1.86
N LEU A 91 7.74 3.52 1.07
CA LEU A 91 8.77 2.49 1.06
C LEU A 91 9.61 2.51 2.34
N GLU A 92 9.91 3.69 2.88
CA GLU A 92 10.64 3.85 4.14
C GLU A 92 9.84 3.32 5.33
N ASP A 93 8.53 3.59 5.35
CA ASP A 93 7.61 3.08 6.37
C ASP A 93 7.51 1.55 6.34
N LEU A 94 7.43 0.97 5.13
CA LEU A 94 7.31 -0.48 4.95
C LEU A 94 8.61 -1.25 5.15
N ALA A 95 9.77 -0.60 5.01
CA ALA A 95 11.07 -1.20 5.17
C ALA A 95 12.05 -0.23 5.86
N PRO A 96 12.00 -0.16 7.21
CA PRO A 96 12.94 0.65 7.96
C PRO A 96 14.37 0.14 7.72
N GLY A 97 15.22 0.99 7.14
CA GLY A 97 16.62 0.72 6.85
C GLY A 97 16.97 0.82 5.37
N LYS A 98 18.00 0.08 4.94
CA LYS A 98 18.53 0.21 3.58
C LYS A 98 17.56 -0.37 2.55
N ILE A 99 16.91 0.50 1.78
CA ILE A 99 16.07 0.10 0.66
C ILE A 99 16.97 -0.40 -0.49
N SER A 100 16.57 -1.54 -1.04
CA SER A 100 17.25 -2.18 -2.16
C SER A 100 16.21 -2.73 -3.13
N SER A 101 16.60 -2.95 -4.38
CA SER A 101 15.70 -3.57 -5.38
C SER A 101 15.13 -4.92 -4.92
N ARG A 102 15.90 -5.71 -4.15
CA ARG A 102 15.41 -6.97 -3.56
C ARG A 102 14.37 -6.73 -2.46
N THR A 103 14.58 -5.70 -1.64
CA THR A 103 13.62 -5.32 -0.58
C THR A 103 12.30 -4.91 -1.21
N ILE A 104 12.35 -4.06 -2.25
CA ILE A 104 11.19 -3.63 -3.03
C ILE A 104 10.49 -4.83 -3.66
N GLU A 105 11.23 -5.71 -4.32
CA GLU A 105 10.68 -6.93 -4.91
C GLU A 105 9.97 -7.82 -3.88
N ARG A 106 10.52 -7.94 -2.66
CA ARG A 106 9.88 -8.68 -1.57
C ARG A 106 8.60 -8.01 -1.09
N ILE A 107 8.60 -6.68 -0.93
CA ILE A 107 7.42 -5.89 -0.54
C ILE A 107 6.29 -6.09 -1.55
N LEU A 108 6.61 -5.98 -2.85
CA LEU A 108 5.66 -6.15 -3.95
C LEU A 108 5.18 -7.59 -4.07
N SER A 109 6.07 -8.57 -4.02
CA SER A 109 5.71 -10.00 -4.12
C SER A 109 4.81 -10.45 -2.95
N PHE A 110 4.99 -9.91 -1.75
CA PHE A 110 4.11 -10.23 -0.61
C PHE A 110 2.69 -9.67 -0.78
N ARG A 111 2.55 -8.63 -1.59
CA ARG A 111 1.33 -7.84 -1.77
C ARG A 111 0.63 -8.10 -3.10
N GLU A 112 1.25 -8.87 -3.99
CA GLU A 112 0.68 -9.21 -5.29
C GLU A 112 -0.65 -9.97 -5.14
N GLY A 113 -1.61 -9.68 -6.02
CA GLY A 113 -2.91 -10.36 -6.05
C GLY A 113 -3.94 -9.90 -5.02
N ARG A 114 -3.57 -9.14 -3.98
CA ARG A 114 -4.55 -8.59 -3.01
C ARG A 114 -5.25 -7.35 -3.59
N ILE A 115 -6.56 -7.24 -3.37
CA ILE A 115 -7.37 -6.08 -3.78
C ILE A 115 -7.52 -5.15 -2.59
N VAL A 116 -7.08 -3.91 -2.73
CA VAL A 116 -7.06 -2.91 -1.66
C VAL A 116 -7.37 -1.54 -2.25
N GLY A 117 -8.38 -0.84 -1.72
CA GLY A 117 -8.79 0.49 -2.20
C GLY A 117 -9.19 0.55 -3.68
N GLY A 118 -9.83 -0.52 -4.20
CA GLY A 118 -10.22 -0.64 -5.61
C GLY A 118 -9.04 -0.85 -6.58
N ARG A 119 -7.84 -1.15 -6.07
CA ARG A 119 -6.63 -1.40 -6.87
C ARG A 119 -6.03 -2.76 -6.53
N ARG A 120 -5.33 -3.34 -7.50
CA ARG A 120 -4.60 -4.61 -7.34
C ARG A 120 -3.28 -4.54 -8.07
N LEU A 121 -2.24 -5.07 -7.43
CA LEU A 121 -0.95 -5.33 -8.06
C LEU A 121 -1.02 -6.66 -8.82
N LYS A 122 -0.93 -6.58 -10.16
CA LYS A 122 -0.97 -7.73 -11.05
C LYS A 122 0.46 -8.12 -11.46
N PRO A 123 0.92 -9.33 -11.14
CA PRO A 123 2.18 -9.84 -11.68
C PRO A 123 1.99 -10.22 -13.15
N LEU A 124 2.96 -9.85 -13.98
CA LEU A 124 3.02 -10.26 -15.39
C LEU A 124 3.78 -11.59 -15.54
N PRO A 125 3.63 -12.29 -16.68
CA PRO A 125 4.31 -13.57 -16.92
C PRO A 125 5.81 -13.49 -16.63
N HIS A 126 6.35 -14.57 -16.05
CA HIS A 126 7.72 -14.58 -15.57
C HIS A 126 8.73 -14.37 -16.72
N THR A 127 9.36 -13.19 -16.75
CA THR A 127 10.54 -12.93 -17.57
C THR A 127 11.79 -12.98 -16.68
N ARG A 128 12.98 -12.72 -17.25
CA ARG A 128 14.24 -12.63 -16.48
C ARG A 128 14.17 -11.67 -15.27
N GLU A 129 13.26 -10.70 -15.32
CA GLU A 129 12.95 -9.79 -14.22
C GLU A 129 11.44 -9.85 -13.93
N LYS A 130 11.07 -9.80 -12.65
CA LYS A 130 9.66 -9.68 -12.27
C LYS A 130 9.12 -8.31 -12.65
N ARG A 131 7.90 -8.30 -13.18
CA ARG A 131 7.20 -7.11 -13.68
C ARG A 131 5.82 -7.07 -13.08
N TRP A 132 5.39 -5.87 -12.73
CA TRP A 132 4.08 -5.62 -12.17
C TRP A 132 3.38 -4.49 -12.90
N GLU A 133 2.07 -4.53 -12.79
CA GLU A 133 1.14 -3.52 -13.31
C GLU A 133 0.11 -3.25 -12.20
N VAL A 134 -0.22 -1.98 -11.96
CA VAL A 134 -1.33 -1.64 -11.06
C VAL A 134 -2.60 -1.54 -11.88
N VAL A 135 -3.59 -2.35 -11.53
CA VAL A 135 -4.88 -2.42 -12.24
C VAL A 135 -6.00 -2.05 -11.28
N LEU A 136 -7.01 -1.35 -11.76
CA LEU A 136 -8.25 -1.13 -11.01
C LEU A 136 -9.00 -2.46 -10.90
N ALA A 137 -9.37 -2.83 -9.67
CA ALA A 137 -10.21 -3.99 -9.43
C ALA A 137 -11.67 -3.59 -9.64
N GLU A 138 -12.30 -4.15 -10.68
CA GLU A 138 -13.74 -4.05 -10.94
C GLU A 138 -14.56 -4.87 -9.94
#